data_AF-A0A2H2ZHL4-F1
#
_entry.id   AF-A0A2H2ZHL4-F1
#
_cell.length_a   1.000
_cell.length_b   1.000
_cell.length_c   1.000
_cell.angle_alpha   90.00
_cell.angle_beta   90.00
_cell.angle_gamma   90.00
#
_symmetry.space_group_name_H-M   'P 1'
#
loop_
_entity.id
_entity.type
_entity.pdbx_description
1 polymer ?
#
loop_
_entity_poly.entity_id
_entity_poly.type
_entity_poly.pdbx_seq_one_letter_code
_entity_poly.pdbx_strand_id
1 'polypeptide(L)'
;MLTAKQVLLAGIFGLSAAYELPRASSLSRFFNQLPLGFGQKDVDASRFKWLLVLRHQPLVEIESICYDDLGKFGDFICNDNVVDTGDDERWKPFCNISKVLEDNYPLVYDKASVKKVNTFGLVYTVAGSDPSLKPILLTAHQDVVPVESETVDLWDYPPFSAHYN
;
A
#
# COMPACT_ATOMS: atom_id res chain seq x y z
N MET A 1 -13.16 -13.09 -10.44
CA MET A 1 -12.14 -12.64 -11.42
C MET A 1 -12.66 -11.33 -12.00
N LEU A 2 -11.95 -10.20 -11.88
CA LEU A 2 -12.46 -8.95 -12.46
C LEU A 2 -12.53 -9.08 -13.99
N THR A 3 -13.67 -8.70 -14.56
CA THR A 3 -13.78 -8.40 -15.99
C THR A 3 -13.18 -7.02 -16.24
N ALA A 4 -11.89 -6.99 -16.53
CA ALA A 4 -11.16 -5.84 -17.06
C ALA A 4 -10.14 -6.34 -18.10
N LYS A 5 -9.55 -5.44 -18.88
CA LYS A 5 -8.42 -5.79 -19.77
C LYS A 5 -7.12 -5.90 -19.00
N GLN A 6 -6.85 -4.90 -18.18
CA GLN A 6 -5.69 -4.82 -17.28
C GLN A 6 -6.09 -3.98 -16.07
N VAL A 7 -5.58 -4.34 -14.89
CA VAL A 7 -5.63 -3.48 -13.69
C VAL A 7 -4.21 -3.01 -13.41
N LEU A 8 -4.01 -1.69 -13.50
CA LEU A 8 -2.78 -1.05 -13.06
C LEU A 8 -2.99 -0.55 -11.65
N LEU A 9 -2.31 -1.12 -10.66
CA LEU A 9 -2.26 -0.57 -9.31
C LEU A 9 -0.95 0.20 -9.19
N ALA A 10 -1.04 1.50 -8.99
CA ALA A 10 0.03 2.32 -8.43
C ALA A 10 -0.37 2.59 -6.98
N GLY A 11 0.29 1.98 -6.00
CA GLY A 11 0.16 2.36 -4.58
C GLY A 11 -1.10 1.98 -3.77
N ILE A 12 -2.12 1.28 -4.27
CA ILE A 12 -3.31 0.96 -3.43
C ILE A 12 -3.09 -0.30 -2.58
N PHE A 13 -2.87 -0.13 -1.27
CA PHE A 13 -3.26 -1.09 -0.23
C PHE A 13 -3.85 -0.37 0.99
N GLY A 14 -4.98 0.30 0.79
CA GLY A 14 -5.64 1.02 1.88
C GLY A 14 -6.96 1.64 1.46
N LEU A 15 -7.98 0.81 1.16
CA LEU A 15 -9.37 1.29 1.12
C LEU A 15 -10.33 0.13 1.34
N SER A 16 -10.63 -0.14 2.62
CA SER A 16 -11.93 -0.66 3.06
C SER A 16 -12.13 -0.69 4.59
N ALA A 17 -11.33 0.03 5.39
CA ALA A 17 -11.50 0.03 6.85
C ALA A 17 -12.17 1.29 7.45
N ALA A 18 -12.25 2.41 6.72
CA ALA A 18 -12.66 3.69 7.30
C ALA A 18 -14.11 4.14 7.00
N TYR A 19 -14.90 3.35 6.28
CA TYR A 19 -16.31 3.67 6.03
C TYR A 19 -17.18 2.46 6.28
N GLU A 20 -18.11 2.57 7.23
CA GLU A 20 -19.33 1.75 7.26
C GLU A 20 -20.14 2.08 6.01
N LEU A 21 -19.74 1.51 4.86
CA LEU A 21 -20.52 1.63 3.65
C LEU A 21 -21.79 0.78 3.83
N PRO A 22 -23.00 1.35 3.61
CA PRO A 22 -24.23 0.59 3.67
C PRO A 22 -24.14 -0.64 2.76
N ARG A 23 -24.61 -1.81 3.23
CA ARG A 23 -24.62 -3.11 2.51
C ARG A 23 -25.12 -3.05 1.05
N ALA A 24 -25.81 -1.98 0.66
CA ALA A 24 -26.41 -1.80 -0.66
C ALA A 24 -25.61 -0.93 -1.64
N SER A 25 -24.52 -0.27 -1.24
CA SER A 25 -23.77 0.63 -2.12
C SER A 25 -23.08 -0.13 -3.27
N SER A 26 -23.02 0.46 -4.46
CA SER A 26 -22.36 -0.12 -5.64
C SER A 26 -20.88 -0.37 -5.40
N LEU A 27 -20.24 0.47 -4.58
CA LEU A 27 -18.87 0.30 -4.12
C LEU A 27 -18.70 -0.92 -3.21
N SER A 28 -19.61 -1.17 -2.25
CA SER A 28 -19.52 -2.38 -1.40
C SER A 28 -19.68 -3.68 -2.21
N ARG A 29 -20.56 -3.66 -3.24
CA ARG A 29 -20.69 -4.77 -4.20
C ARG A 29 -19.44 -4.96 -5.04
N PHE A 30 -18.80 -3.88 -5.46
CA PHE A 30 -17.53 -3.92 -6.19
C PHE A 30 -16.42 -4.54 -5.33
N PHE A 31 -16.23 -4.07 -4.09
CA PHE A 31 -15.21 -4.62 -3.18
C PHE A 31 -15.49 -6.07 -2.75
N ASN A 32 -16.76 -6.46 -2.54
CA ASN A 32 -17.14 -7.85 -2.26
C ASN A 32 -17.00 -8.79 -3.48
N GLN A 33 -16.89 -8.24 -4.69
CA GLN A 33 -16.59 -9.00 -5.91
C GLN A 33 -15.09 -9.07 -6.23
N LEU A 34 -14.27 -8.23 -5.59
CA LEU A 34 -12.82 -8.36 -5.65
C LEU A 34 -12.45 -9.63 -4.86
N PRO A 35 -11.81 -10.64 -5.48
CA PRO A 35 -11.32 -11.80 -4.77
C PRO A 35 -10.01 -11.40 -4.06
N LEU A 36 -10.10 -10.48 -3.09
CA LEU A 36 -8.97 -10.19 -2.20
C LEU A 36 -8.76 -11.35 -1.21
N GLY A 37 -9.77 -12.21 -1.05
CA GLY A 37 -9.59 -13.63 -0.76
C GLY A 37 -9.41 -14.37 -2.08
N PHE A 38 -8.18 -14.61 -2.49
CA PHE A 38 -7.89 -15.40 -3.68
C PHE A 38 -8.47 -16.82 -3.53
N GLY A 39 -9.70 -17.04 -4.03
CA GLY A 39 -10.28 -18.37 -4.26
C GLY A 39 -10.99 -19.06 -3.08
N GLN A 40 -11.20 -18.42 -1.91
CA GLN A 40 -12.03 -19.02 -0.85
C GLN A 40 -13.50 -18.61 -1.00
N LYS A 41 -14.39 -19.59 -1.12
CA LYS A 41 -15.85 -19.39 -1.22
C LYS A 41 -16.51 -18.98 0.11
N ASP A 42 -15.84 -19.25 1.22
CA ASP A 42 -16.30 -18.95 2.59
C ASP A 42 -15.23 -18.10 3.30
N VAL A 43 -15.13 -16.82 2.92
CA VAL A 43 -14.22 -15.90 3.60
C VAL A 43 -14.86 -15.49 4.92
N ASP A 44 -14.34 -16.00 6.04
CA ASP A 44 -14.66 -15.47 7.36
C ASP A 44 -14.29 -13.98 7.41
N ALA A 45 -15.30 -13.12 7.50
CA ALA A 45 -15.14 -11.67 7.47
C ALA A 45 -14.27 -11.17 8.63
N SER A 46 -14.33 -11.83 9.79
CA SER A 46 -13.51 -11.49 10.96
C SER A 46 -12.04 -11.83 10.69
N ARG A 47 -11.78 -13.02 10.13
CA ARG A 47 -10.44 -13.43 9.69
C ARG A 47 -9.90 -12.50 8.60
N PHE A 48 -10.74 -12.11 7.64
CA PHE A 48 -10.33 -11.19 6.57
C PHE A 48 -9.97 -9.81 7.11
N LYS A 49 -10.82 -9.24 7.98
CA LYS A 49 -10.55 -7.97 8.66
C LYS A 49 -9.22 -8.04 9.41
N TRP A 50 -9.00 -9.12 10.18
CA TRP A 50 -7.78 -9.31 10.94
C TRP A 50 -6.53 -9.42 10.06
N LEU A 51 -6.61 -10.16 8.95
CA LEU A 51 -5.50 -10.25 8.00
C LEU A 51 -5.18 -8.92 7.31
N LEU A 52 -6.18 -8.08 7.06
CA LEU A 52 -5.95 -6.73 6.52
C LEU A 52 -5.22 -5.86 7.54
N VAL A 53 -5.63 -5.90 8.81
CA VAL A 53 -4.93 -5.19 9.90
C VAL A 53 -3.47 -5.63 9.97
N LEU A 54 -3.23 -6.94 10.11
CA LEU A 54 -1.86 -7.49 10.24
C LEU A 54 -0.96 -7.13 9.06
N ARG A 55 -1.49 -7.10 7.82
CA ARG A 55 -0.71 -6.74 6.63
C ARG A 55 -0.45 -5.24 6.51
N HIS A 56 -1.31 -4.41 7.10
CA HIS A 56 -1.21 -2.96 7.02
C HIS A 56 -0.40 -2.36 8.16
N GLN A 57 -0.39 -2.96 9.35
CA GLN A 57 0.37 -2.47 10.51
C GLN A 57 1.85 -2.17 10.19
N PRO A 58 2.61 -3.06 9.51
CA PRO A 58 4.00 -2.77 9.20
C PRO A 58 4.20 -1.63 8.19
N LEU A 59 3.16 -1.24 7.44
CA LEU A 59 3.20 -0.03 6.60
C LEU A 59 3.01 1.23 7.44
N VAL A 60 2.16 1.17 8.48
CA VAL A 60 1.93 2.27 9.43
C VAL A 60 3.15 2.48 10.33
N GLU A 61 3.94 1.45 10.60
CA GLU A 61 5.19 1.57 11.37
C GLU A 61 6.32 2.26 10.59
N ILE A 62 6.19 2.41 9.26
CA ILE A 62 7.17 3.11 8.44
C ILE A 62 6.87 4.61 8.51
N GLU A 63 7.82 5.37 9.03
CA GLU A 63 7.79 6.84 9.05
C GLU A 63 8.07 7.42 7.65
N SER A 64 7.19 7.15 6.67
CA SER A 64 7.28 7.63 5.29
C SER A 64 6.88 9.11 5.16
N ILE A 65 7.48 9.96 5.98
CA ILE A 65 7.11 11.36 6.10
C ILE A 65 7.66 12.16 4.93
N CYS A 66 6.79 12.92 4.25
CA CYS A 66 7.18 13.88 3.23
C CYS A 66 7.27 15.29 3.82
N TYR A 67 8.44 15.92 3.72
CA TYR A 67 8.66 17.31 4.16
C TYR A 67 8.75 18.23 2.95
N ASP A 68 8.30 19.48 3.11
CA ASP A 68 8.36 20.50 2.07
C ASP A 68 9.81 20.83 1.63
N ASP A 69 10.80 20.58 2.50
CA ASP A 69 12.22 20.85 2.28
C ASP A 69 13.06 19.59 2.03
N LEU A 70 12.43 18.49 1.58
CA LEU A 70 13.15 17.27 1.23
C LEU A 70 14.22 17.53 0.15
N GLY A 71 15.43 17.07 0.42
CA GLY A 71 16.54 17.11 -0.51
C GLY A 71 16.41 16.06 -1.61
N LYS A 72 17.41 16.00 -2.48
CA LYS A 72 17.49 15.00 -3.55
C LYS A 72 17.70 13.59 -2.97
N PHE A 73 17.26 12.60 -3.74
CA PHE A 73 17.63 11.21 -3.56
C PHE A 73 18.06 10.60 -4.90
N GLY A 74 18.96 9.64 -4.86
CA GLY A 74 19.42 8.87 -6.00
C GLY A 74 18.91 7.43 -5.99
N ASP A 75 19.22 6.71 -7.06
CA ASP A 75 18.79 5.31 -7.24
C ASP A 75 19.41 4.35 -6.22
N PHE A 76 20.48 4.76 -5.55
CA PHE A 76 21.23 3.94 -4.60
C PHE A 76 20.89 4.19 -3.13
N ILE A 77 19.95 5.10 -2.82
CA ILE A 77 19.61 5.41 -1.42
C ILE A 77 19.13 4.20 -0.62
N CYS A 78 18.52 3.22 -1.27
CA CYS A 78 18.07 1.97 -0.65
C CYS A 78 19.12 0.86 -0.62
N ASN A 79 20.37 1.14 -1.04
CA ASN A 79 21.45 0.16 -1.03
C ASN A 79 22.36 0.40 0.17
N ASP A 80 22.20 -0.42 1.20
CA ASP A 80 23.00 -0.33 2.44
C ASP A 80 24.51 -0.54 2.22
N ASN A 81 24.92 -1.07 1.06
CA ASN A 81 26.34 -1.26 0.72
C ASN A 81 26.97 -0.02 0.09
N VAL A 82 26.20 1.03 -0.21
CA VAL A 82 26.70 2.28 -0.77
C VAL A 82 26.80 3.32 0.35
N VAL A 83 28.03 3.70 0.67
CA VAL A 83 28.32 4.73 1.67
C VAL A 83 28.40 6.07 0.95
N ASP A 84 27.79 7.10 1.56
CA ASP A 84 27.86 8.51 1.10
C ASP A 84 27.31 8.74 -0.31
N THR A 85 25.99 8.60 -0.47
CA THR A 85 25.31 8.93 -1.73
C THR A 85 25.12 10.44 -1.93
N GLY A 86 25.34 11.26 -0.89
CA GLY A 86 24.98 12.67 -0.87
C GLY A 86 23.48 12.92 -0.97
N ASP A 87 22.67 11.91 -0.65
CA ASP A 87 21.22 11.98 -0.64
C ASP A 87 20.67 12.42 0.72
N ASP A 88 19.45 12.92 0.73
CA ASP A 88 18.73 13.19 1.96
C ASP A 88 18.25 11.89 2.63
N GLU A 89 18.87 11.57 3.75
CA GLU A 89 18.61 10.36 4.55
C GLU A 89 17.14 10.23 5.00
N ARG A 90 16.37 11.33 5.02
CA ARG A 90 14.93 11.32 5.31
C ARG A 90 14.11 10.49 4.32
N TRP A 91 14.66 10.15 3.15
CA TRP A 91 14.04 9.24 2.19
C TRP A 91 14.23 7.75 2.52
N LYS A 92 15.16 7.38 3.43
CA LYS A 92 15.44 5.96 3.74
C LYS A 92 14.22 5.14 4.21
N PRO A 93 13.27 5.68 5.01
CA PRO A 93 12.08 4.92 5.41
C PRO A 93 11.29 4.35 4.21
N PHE A 94 11.24 5.08 3.09
CA PHE A 94 10.53 4.65 1.87
C PHE A 94 11.08 3.36 1.26
N CYS A 95 12.36 3.04 1.50
CA CYS A 95 12.98 1.80 1.04
C CYS A 95 12.32 0.55 1.63
N ASN A 96 11.75 0.66 2.83
CA ASN A 96 11.11 -0.47 3.51
C ASN A 96 9.71 -0.77 2.95
N ILE A 97 9.04 0.21 2.35
CA ILE A 97 7.65 0.05 1.88
C ILE A 97 7.54 -1.05 0.83
N SER A 98 8.42 -1.05 -0.18
CA SER A 98 8.37 -2.07 -1.24
C SER A 98 8.60 -3.48 -0.69
N LYS A 99 9.46 -3.61 0.34
CA LYS A 99 9.76 -4.87 1.00
C LYS A 99 8.55 -5.37 1.81
N VAL A 100 7.97 -4.50 2.63
CA VAL A 100 6.76 -4.84 3.41
C VAL A 100 5.62 -5.28 2.49
N LEU A 101 5.43 -4.60 1.35
CA LEU A 101 4.42 -4.99 0.36
C LEU A 101 4.71 -6.37 -0.26
N GLU A 102 5.96 -6.67 -0.59
CA GLU A 102 6.37 -7.97 -1.14
C GLU A 102 6.16 -9.10 -0.14
N ASP A 103 6.59 -8.91 1.10
CA ASP A 103 6.52 -9.91 2.17
C ASP A 103 5.06 -10.18 2.57
N ASN A 104 4.19 -9.16 2.60
CA ASN A 104 2.81 -9.28 3.10
C ASN A 104 1.77 -9.63 2.03
N TYR A 105 2.08 -9.43 0.74
CA TYR A 105 1.18 -9.70 -0.38
C TYR A 105 1.79 -10.63 -1.44
N PRO A 106 2.31 -11.82 -1.06
CA PRO A 106 3.05 -12.70 -1.97
C PRO A 106 2.23 -13.13 -3.18
N LEU A 107 0.91 -13.30 -3.03
CA LEU A 107 0.04 -13.68 -4.13
C LEU A 107 -0.22 -12.54 -5.12
N VAL A 108 -0.10 -11.29 -4.70
CA VAL A 108 -0.12 -10.15 -5.63
C VAL A 108 1.16 -10.14 -6.43
N TYR A 109 2.32 -10.36 -5.80
CA TYR A 109 3.61 -10.43 -6.48
C TYR A 109 3.75 -11.66 -7.39
N ASP A 110 3.05 -12.76 -7.09
CA ASP A 110 2.95 -13.94 -7.96
C ASP A 110 2.07 -13.69 -9.20
N LYS A 111 0.99 -12.90 -9.07
CA LYS A 111 0.00 -12.71 -10.14
C LYS A 111 0.18 -11.43 -10.95
N ALA A 112 0.80 -10.41 -10.38
CA ALA A 112 1.04 -9.14 -11.04
C ALA A 112 2.46 -9.09 -11.61
N SER A 113 2.60 -8.44 -12.77
CA SER A 113 3.91 -7.92 -13.18
C SER A 113 4.20 -6.66 -12.38
N VAL A 114 5.22 -6.71 -11.52
CA VAL A 114 5.64 -5.58 -10.68
C VAL A 114 6.80 -4.87 -11.34
N LYS A 115 6.64 -3.57 -11.61
CA LYS A 115 7.68 -2.70 -12.15
C LYS A 115 7.98 -1.59 -11.15
N LYS A 116 9.24 -1.50 -10.75
CA LYS A 116 9.77 -0.36 -10.02
C LYS A 116 10.09 0.77 -11.02
N VAL A 117 9.60 1.97 -10.75
CA VAL A 117 9.80 3.17 -11.56
C VAL A 117 10.58 4.17 -10.71
N ASN A 118 11.71 4.63 -11.21
CA ASN A 118 12.70 5.39 -10.43
C ASN A 118 13.08 4.61 -9.16
N THR A 119 13.20 5.31 -8.02
CA THR A 119 13.67 4.76 -6.75
C THR A 119 12.55 4.20 -5.86
N PHE A 120 11.32 4.73 -5.89
CA PHE A 120 10.24 4.33 -4.98
C PHE A 120 8.92 3.97 -5.66
N GLY A 121 8.72 4.37 -6.92
CA GLY A 121 7.47 4.16 -7.64
C GLY A 121 7.21 2.67 -7.88
N LEU A 122 6.01 2.20 -7.54
CA LEU A 122 5.59 0.82 -7.75
C LEU A 122 4.39 0.76 -8.68
N VAL A 123 4.53 -0.01 -9.76
CA VAL A 123 3.48 -0.23 -10.75
C VAL A 123 3.21 -1.73 -10.86
N TYR A 124 2.04 -2.17 -10.43
CA TYR A 124 1.59 -3.55 -10.53
C TYR A 124 0.62 -3.66 -11.69
N THR A 125 0.89 -4.58 -12.62
CA THR A 125 0.01 -4.86 -13.76
C THR A 125 -0.58 -6.25 -13.60
N VAL A 126 -1.90 -6.34 -13.43
CA VAL A 126 -2.64 -7.61 -13.45
C VAL A 126 -3.36 -7.73 -14.78
N ALA A 127 -3.05 -8.80 -15.54
CA ALA A 127 -3.78 -9.11 -16.76
C ALA A 127 -5.22 -9.48 -16.40
N GLY A 128 -6.18 -8.80 -17.03
CA GLY A 128 -7.58 -9.12 -16.83
C GLY A 128 -8.04 -10.24 -17.76
N SER A 129 -9.21 -10.81 -17.47
CA SER A 129 -9.69 -11.99 -18.19
C SER A 129 -10.31 -11.69 -19.56
N ASP A 130 -10.65 -10.42 -19.83
CA ASP A 130 -11.25 -9.99 -21.11
C ASP A 130 -10.42 -8.86 -21.74
N PRO A 131 -9.58 -9.18 -22.74
CA PRO A 131 -8.71 -8.19 -23.37
C PRO A 131 -9.44 -7.16 -24.25
N SER A 132 -10.75 -7.32 -24.48
CA SER A 132 -11.57 -6.37 -25.26
C SER A 132 -12.01 -5.15 -24.46
N LEU A 133 -11.99 -5.23 -23.12
CA LEU A 133 -12.42 -4.15 -22.25
C LEU A 133 -11.37 -3.02 -22.16
N LYS A 134 -11.73 -1.90 -21.54
CA LYS A 134 -10.76 -0.85 -21.20
C LYS A 134 -10.00 -1.23 -19.91
N PRO A 135 -8.71 -0.86 -19.79
CA PRO A 135 -7.98 -1.04 -18.54
C PRO A 135 -8.51 -0.12 -17.44
N ILE A 136 -8.31 -0.50 -16.18
CA ILE A 136 -8.59 0.32 -15.00
C ILE A 136 -7.25 0.74 -14.39
N LEU A 137 -7.14 2.01 -14.05
CA LEU A 137 -6.02 2.57 -13.29
C LEU A 137 -6.48 2.86 -11.86
N LEU A 138 -5.72 2.35 -10.91
CA LEU A 138 -5.90 2.54 -9.49
C LEU A 138 -4.63 3.18 -8.94
N THR A 139 -4.76 4.30 -8.23
CA THR A 139 -3.64 5.08 -7.71
C THR A 139 -3.75 5.33 -6.21
N ALA A 140 -2.64 5.31 -5.50
CA ALA A 140 -2.45 5.83 -4.15
C ALA A 140 -0.98 6.20 -3.96
N HIS A 141 -0.71 6.92 -2.88
CA HIS A 141 0.60 7.42 -2.50
C HIS A 141 1.11 6.67 -1.27
N GLN A 142 2.42 6.78 -1.03
CA GLN A 142 3.14 6.03 0.02
C GLN A 142 3.54 6.92 1.21
N ASP A 143 3.54 8.23 1.00
CA ASP A 143 3.95 9.23 1.96
C ASP A 143 2.82 9.67 2.88
N VAL A 144 3.22 10.15 4.05
CA VAL A 144 2.35 10.83 5.01
C VAL A 144 2.90 12.20 5.37
N VAL A 145 2.06 13.03 5.96
CA VAL A 145 2.46 14.33 6.49
C VAL A 145 3.25 14.18 7.79
N PRO A 146 4.10 15.16 8.15
CA PRO A 146 4.77 15.17 9.45
C PRO A 146 3.77 15.19 10.61
N VAL A 147 4.16 14.55 11.72
CA VAL A 147 3.45 14.67 12.99
C VAL A 147 3.85 16.00 13.63
N GLU A 148 2.87 16.83 13.98
CA GLU A 148 3.15 18.06 14.72
C GLU A 148 3.58 17.72 16.16
N SER A 149 4.79 18.15 16.52
CA SER A 149 5.44 17.80 17.79
C SER A 149 4.62 18.23 19.01
N GLU A 150 3.95 19.38 18.93
CA GLU A 150 3.10 19.91 20.00
C GLU A 150 1.82 19.10 20.20
N THR A 151 1.45 18.24 19.24
CA THR A 151 0.23 17.44 19.30
C THR A 151 0.45 16.03 19.82
N VAL A 152 1.70 15.56 19.97
CA VAL A 152 2.01 14.15 20.31
C VAL A 152 1.30 13.70 21.58
N ASP A 153 1.25 14.54 22.61
CA ASP A 153 0.59 14.24 23.90
C ASP A 153 -0.95 14.21 23.80
N LEU A 154 -1.53 14.66 22.67
CA LEU A 154 -2.96 14.62 22.40
C LEU A 154 -3.41 13.30 21.73
N TRP A 155 -2.47 12.46 21.27
CA TRP A 155 -2.80 11.19 20.66
C TRP A 155 -3.02 10.12 21.72
N ASP A 156 -4.11 9.34 21.58
CA ASP A 156 -4.37 8.19 22.46
C ASP A 156 -3.28 7.10 22.32
N TYR A 157 -2.65 7.00 21.14
CA TYR A 157 -1.56 6.08 20.83
C TYR A 157 -0.51 6.76 19.95
N PRO A 158 0.78 6.39 20.03
CA PRO A 158 1.81 7.00 19.20
C PRO A 158 1.51 6.86 17.69
N PRO A 159 1.74 7.89 16.86
CA PRO A 159 1.30 7.93 15.45
C PRO A 159 1.73 6.75 14.59
N PHE A 160 2.95 6.24 14.80
CA PHE A 160 3.52 5.11 14.06
C PHE A 160 3.55 3.80 14.86
N SER A 161 2.75 3.70 15.94
CA SER A 161 2.65 2.47 16.76
C SER A 161 1.81 1.36 16.11
N ALA A 162 1.09 1.68 15.04
CA ALA A 162 0.14 0.79 14.36
C ALA A 162 -0.86 0.10 15.32
N HIS A 163 -1.26 0.79 16.40
CA HIS A 163 -2.15 0.24 17.41
C HIS A 163 -3.53 -0.15 16.84
N TYR A 164 -3.99 -1.35 17.19
CA TYR A 164 -5.32 -1.85 16.84
C TYR A 164 -5.86 -2.75 17.98
N ASN A 165 -7.12 -2.54 18.39
CA ASN A 165 -7.80 -3.27 19.47
C ASN A 165 -9.14 -3.89 19.05
#